data_AF-A0A7Y2T4S6-F1
#
_entry.id   AF-A0A7Y2T4S6-F1
#
_cell.length_a   1.000
_cell.length_b   1.000
_cell.length_c   1.000
_cell.angle_alpha   90.00
_cell.angle_beta   90.00
_cell.angle_gamma   90.00
#
_symmetry.space_group_name_H-M   'P 1'
#
loop_
_entity.id
_entity.type
_entity.pdbx_description
1 polymer ?
#
loop_
_entity_poly.entity_id
_entity_poly.type
_entity_poly.pdbx_seq_one_letter_code
_entity_poly.pdbx_strand_id
1 'polypeptide(L)'
;MMEEIHLRKRDRDLIAMAMSLLPGVGHLYKHHYMAGLGILIGGNLLLVFVTVLLSLATFGVALIVVPVAYLIAVAWSAHELPDWHGRHEYLHPWRKHG
;
A
#
# COMPACT_ATOMS: atom_id res chain seq x y z
N MET A 1 14.06 12.54 27.81
CA MET A 1 14.33 13.20 26.54
C MET A 1 13.83 12.25 25.46
N MET A 2 12.59 12.43 25.00
CA MET A 2 12.02 11.60 23.93
C MET A 2 12.54 12.18 22.62
N GLU A 3 13.40 11.45 21.93
CA GLU A 3 13.89 11.83 20.60
C GLU A 3 12.69 11.80 19.64
N GLU A 4 12.19 12.96 19.23
CA GLU A 4 11.17 13.03 18.19
C GLU A 4 11.80 12.58 16.87
N ILE A 5 11.51 11.33 16.48
CA ILE A 5 12.00 10.77 15.23
C ILE A 5 11.28 11.46 14.07
N HIS A 6 11.89 12.53 13.55
CA HIS A 6 11.41 13.22 12.37
C HIS A 6 11.72 12.37 11.13
N LEU A 7 10.81 11.44 10.80
CA LEU A 7 10.98 10.53 9.66
C LEU A 7 11.12 11.30 8.36
N ARG A 8 12.19 11.01 7.61
CA ARG A 8 12.41 11.62 6.30
C ARG A 8 11.38 11.05 5.32
N LYS A 9 11.07 11.78 4.23
CA LYS A 9 10.08 11.31 3.23
C LYS A 9 10.37 9.90 2.72
N ARG A 10 11.64 9.63 2.42
CA ARG A 10 12.15 8.32 2.01
C ARG A 10 11.86 7.22 3.05
N ASP A 11 11.99 7.51 4.34
CA ASP A 11 11.77 6.53 5.39
C ASP A 11 10.29 6.15 5.47
N ARG A 12 9.38 7.11 5.30
CA ARG A 12 7.94 6.84 5.23
C ARG A 12 7.54 6.05 3.99
N ASP A 13 8.19 6.29 2.85
CA ASP A 13 7.95 5.51 1.63
C ASP A 13 8.41 4.05 1.77
N LEU A 14 9.55 3.84 2.44
CA LEU A 14 10.04 2.50 2.79
C LEU A 14 9.14 1.80 3.81
N ILE A 15 8.64 2.52 4.81
CA ILE A 15 7.67 1.98 5.78
C ILE A 15 6.38 1.59 5.06
N ALA A 16 5.84 2.43 4.17
CA ALA A 16 4.65 2.10 3.38
C ALA A 16 4.86 0.86 2.49
N MET A 17 6.04 0.74 1.87
CA MET A 17 6.41 -0.42 1.09
C MET A 17 6.50 -1.69 1.96
N ALA A 18 7.13 -1.61 3.13
CA ALA A 18 7.23 -2.72 4.07
C ALA A 18 5.85 -3.13 4.63
N MET A 19 4.98 -2.17 4.93
CA MET A 19 3.60 -2.41 5.37
C MET A 19 2.74 -3.06 4.28
N SER A 20 3.12 -2.94 3.02
CA SER A 20 2.42 -3.58 1.89
C SER A 20 2.67 -5.09 1.79
N LEU A 21 3.44 -5.68 2.71
CA LEU A 21 3.45 -7.13 2.92
C LEU A 21 2.03 -7.65 3.20
N LEU A 22 1.20 -6.83 3.85
CA LEU A 22 -0.25 -6.99 3.85
C LEU A 22 -0.83 -6.13 2.71
N PRO A 23 -1.31 -6.72 1.61
CA PRO A 23 -1.72 -5.97 0.43
C PRO A 23 -2.81 -4.95 0.76
N GLY A 24 -2.54 -3.67 0.49
CA GLY A 24 -3.47 -2.56 0.75
C GLY A 24 -3.18 -1.78 2.03
N VAL A 25 -2.38 -2.31 2.96
CA VAL A 25 -2.06 -1.62 4.23
C VAL A 25 -1.09 -0.45 4.03
N GLY A 26 -0.11 -0.56 3.12
CA GLY A 26 0.78 0.57 2.78
C GLY A 26 0.04 1.76 2.17
N HIS A 27 -1.00 1.52 1.37
CA HIS A 27 -1.88 2.56 0.82
C HIS A 27 -2.71 3.22 1.92
N LEU A 28 -3.19 2.46 2.91
CA LEU A 28 -3.87 3.00 4.08
C LEU A 28 -2.96 3.88 4.93
N TYR A 29 -1.69 3.49 5.09
CA TYR A 29 -0.69 4.29 5.81
C TYR A 29 -0.53 5.67 5.17
N LYS A 30 -0.46 5.77 3.85
CA LYS A 30 -0.39 7.07 3.12
C LYS A 30 -1.75 7.78 2.99
N HIS A 31 -2.75 7.44 3.78
CA HIS A 31 -4.13 7.99 3.75
C HIS A 31 -4.89 7.80 2.42
N HIS A 32 -4.47 6.86 1.57
CA HIS A 32 -5.19 6.52 0.34
C HIS A 32 -6.24 5.45 0.61
N TYR A 33 -7.30 5.82 1.34
CA TYR A 33 -8.30 4.89 1.86
C TYR A 33 -9.05 4.09 0.79
N MET A 34 -9.45 4.73 -0.31
CA MET A 34 -10.18 4.06 -1.39
C MET A 34 -9.32 2.99 -2.07
N ALA A 35 -8.07 3.33 -2.40
CA ALA A 35 -7.13 2.38 -3.00
C ALA A 35 -6.75 1.29 -1.99
N GLY A 36 -6.45 1.65 -0.74
CA GLY A 36 -6.08 0.71 0.30
C GLY A 36 -7.18 -0.29 0.62
N LEU A 37 -8.41 0.15 0.84
CA LEU A 37 -9.55 -0.75 1.07
C LEU A 37 -9.91 -1.57 -0.17
N GLY A 38 -9.83 -0.97 -1.36
CA GLY A 38 -10.05 -1.68 -2.62
C GLY A 38 -9.06 -2.83 -2.82
N ILE A 39 -7.78 -2.62 -2.52
CA ILE A 39 -6.75 -3.65 -2.60
C ILE A 39 -6.91 -4.68 -1.46
N LEU A 40 -7.19 -4.23 -0.23
CA LEU A 40 -7.33 -5.10 0.94
C LEU A 40 -8.49 -6.10 0.78
N ILE A 41 -9.61 -5.66 0.20
CA ILE A 41 -10.80 -6.49 0.00
C ILE A 41 -10.82 -7.08 -1.42
N GLY A 42 -11.03 -6.22 -2.42
CA GLY A 42 -11.22 -6.64 -3.80
C GLY A 42 -9.96 -7.20 -4.43
N GLY A 43 -8.81 -6.57 -4.20
CA GLY A 43 -7.52 -7.00 -4.74
C GLY A 43 -7.12 -8.39 -4.26
N ASN A 44 -7.23 -8.66 -2.96
CA ASN A 44 -6.93 -9.99 -2.40
C ASN A 44 -7.93 -11.07 -2.87
N LEU A 45 -9.21 -10.73 -3.00
CA LEU A 45 -10.21 -11.69 -3.47
C LEU A 45 -10.00 -12.03 -4.96
N LEU A 46 -9.69 -11.02 -5.78
CA LEU A 46 -9.32 -11.19 -7.18
C LEU A 46 -8.01 -11.97 -7.32
N LEU A 47 -7.01 -11.71 -6.46
CA LEU A 47 -5.75 -12.45 -6.42
C LEU A 47 -6.02 -13.94 -6.24
N VAL A 48 -6.79 -14.32 -5.22
CA VAL A 48 -7.11 -15.73 -4.94
C VAL A 48 -7.83 -16.35 -6.13
N PHE A 49 -8.85 -15.67 -6.66
CA PHE A 49 -9.61 -16.15 -7.81
C PHE A 49 -8.72 -16.42 -9.04
N VAL A 50 -7.91 -15.43 -9.43
CA VAL A 50 -7.01 -15.52 -10.59
C VAL A 50 -5.93 -16.58 -10.37
N THR A 51 -5.36 -16.64 -9.17
CA THR A 51 -4.32 -17.62 -8.80
C THR A 51 -4.85 -19.04 -8.90
N VAL A 52 -6.04 -19.31 -8.36
CA VAL A 52 -6.69 -20.63 -8.44
C VAL A 52 -7.02 -20.99 -9.88
N LEU A 53 -7.62 -20.08 -10.66
CA LEU A 53 -7.94 -20.35 -12.05
C LEU A 53 -6.69 -20.65 -12.89
N LEU A 54 -5.65 -19.83 -12.77
CA LEU A 54 -4.40 -20.03 -13.51
C LEU A 54 -3.68 -21.31 -13.06
N SER A 55 -3.78 -21.67 -11.78
CA SER A 55 -3.14 -22.90 -11.26
C SER A 55 -3.58 -24.15 -12.02
N LEU A 56 -4.84 -24.19 -12.49
CA LEU A 56 -5.38 -25.29 -13.29
C LEU A 56 -4.74 -25.36 -14.68
N ALA A 57 -4.46 -24.19 -15.27
CA ALA A 57 -3.86 -24.10 -16.61
C ALA A 57 -2.33 -24.23 -16.60
N THR A 58 -1.66 -23.93 -15.49
CA THR A 58 -0.20 -23.88 -15.39
C THR A 58 0.40 -25.01 -14.55
N PHE A 59 -0.32 -26.12 -14.32
CA PHE A 59 0.12 -27.21 -13.43
C PHE A 59 0.60 -26.70 -12.05
N GLY A 60 -0.11 -25.73 -11.46
CA GLY A 60 0.19 -25.20 -10.14
C GLY A 60 1.27 -24.11 -10.07
N VAL A 61 2.03 -23.83 -11.13
CA VAL A 61 3.08 -22.79 -11.13
C VAL A 61 2.54 -21.41 -10.71
N ALA A 62 1.33 -21.06 -11.15
CA ALA A 62 0.67 -19.81 -10.81
C ALA A 62 0.45 -19.60 -9.30
N LEU A 63 0.40 -20.67 -8.49
CA LEU A 63 0.24 -20.58 -7.02
C LEU A 63 1.37 -19.81 -6.34
N ILE A 64 2.55 -19.74 -6.99
CA ILE A 64 3.72 -19.02 -6.46
C ILE A 64 3.91 -17.71 -7.23
N VAL A 65 3.90 -17.79 -8.57
CA VAL A 65 4.23 -16.64 -9.43
C VAL A 65 3.24 -15.50 -9.25
N VAL A 66 1.93 -15.80 -9.21
CA VAL A 66 0.89 -14.77 -9.17
C VAL A 66 0.88 -14.03 -7.82
N PRO A 67 0.92 -14.70 -6.65
CA PRO A 67 1.01 -14.01 -5.36
C PRO A 67 2.28 -13.19 -5.19
N VAL A 68 3.44 -13.71 -5.62
CA VAL A 68 4.71 -12.97 -5.52
C VAL A 68 4.68 -11.72 -6.40
N ALA A 69 4.24 -11.85 -7.65
CA ALA A 69 4.11 -10.71 -8.56
C ALA A 69 3.14 -9.65 -8.00
N TYR A 70 2.01 -10.08 -7.42
CA TYR A 70 1.04 -9.19 -6.81
C TYR A 70 1.61 -8.44 -5.60
N LEU A 71 2.32 -9.13 -4.70
CA LEU A 71 2.95 -8.48 -3.54
C LEU A 71 3.96 -7.41 -3.97
N ILE A 72 4.81 -7.72 -4.96
CA ILE A 72 5.77 -6.76 -5.51
C ILE A 72 5.05 -5.56 -6.12
N ALA A 73 4.00 -5.80 -6.92
CA ALA A 73 3.24 -4.73 -7.56
C ALA A 73 2.53 -3.82 -6.56
N VAL A 74 1.91 -4.38 -5.52
CA VAL A 74 1.24 -3.60 -4.47
C VAL A 74 2.27 -2.81 -3.64
N ALA A 75 3.40 -3.44 -3.27
CA ALA A 75 4.47 -2.76 -2.55
C ALA A 75 5.08 -1.61 -3.37
N TRP A 76 5.31 -1.82 -4.67
CA TRP A 76 5.80 -0.79 -5.57
C TRP A 76 4.81 0.37 -5.71
N SER A 77 3.52 0.04 -5.88
CA SER A 77 2.45 1.06 -5.92
C SER A 77 2.44 1.90 -4.64
N ALA A 78 2.52 1.27 -3.47
CA ALA A 78 2.58 1.97 -2.18
C ALA A 78 3.81 2.86 -2.04
N HIS A 79 4.95 2.46 -2.59
CA HIS A 79 6.18 3.26 -2.59
C HIS A 79 6.02 4.53 -3.42
N GLU A 80 5.47 4.44 -4.64
CA GLU A 80 5.30 5.58 -5.56
C GLU A 80 4.19 6.55 -5.16
N LEU A 81 3.25 6.12 -4.32
CA LEU A 81 2.13 6.96 -3.89
C LEU A 81 2.63 8.22 -3.16
N PRO A 82 2.19 9.42 -3.56
CA PRO A 82 2.57 10.64 -2.87
C PRO A 82 1.91 10.66 -1.49
N ASP A 83 2.67 10.95 -0.46
CA ASP A 83 2.11 10.94 0.88
C ASP A 83 1.18 12.14 1.14
N TRP A 84 0.00 11.85 1.68
CA TRP A 84 -0.99 12.85 2.10
C TRP A 84 -0.85 13.30 3.56
N HIS A 85 0.08 12.73 4.33
CA HIS A 85 0.43 13.25 5.65
C HIS A 85 0.79 14.75 5.57
N GLY A 86 -0.10 15.60 6.08
CA GLY A 86 0.07 17.06 6.11
C GLY A 86 -0.51 17.84 4.92
N ARG A 87 -1.18 17.21 3.94
CA ARG A 87 -1.89 17.91 2.84
C ARG A 87 -3.36 18.22 3.14
N HIS A 88 -3.80 18.00 4.37
CA HIS A 88 -5.14 18.37 4.82
C HIS A 88 -5.16 19.83 5.30
N GLU A 89 -5.36 20.79 4.38
CA GLU A 89 -5.59 22.21 4.75
C GLU A 89 -6.74 22.34 5.77
N TYR A 90 -7.74 21.47 5.69
CA TYR A 90 -8.89 21.43 6.60
C TYR A 90 -8.58 20.94 8.02
N LEU A 91 -7.46 20.22 8.25
CA LEU A 91 -7.03 19.82 9.60
C LEU A 91 -6.08 20.85 10.24
N HIS A 92 -5.69 21.89 9.50
CA HIS A 92 -4.91 23.01 10.02
C HIS A 92 -5.62 24.36 9.81
N PRO A 93 -6.87 24.56 10.30
CA PRO A 93 -7.60 25.81 10.13
C PRO A 93 -6.90 27.02 10.77
N TRP A 94 -5.92 26.80 11.65
CA TRP A 94 -5.10 27.81 12.31
C TRP A 94 -3.83 28.22 11.54
N ARG A 95 -3.45 27.54 10.44
CA ARG A 95 -2.42 28.04 9.53
C ARG A 95 -3.02 29.14 8.67
N LYS A 96 -3.05 30.36 9.20
CA LYS A 96 -3.39 31.56 8.43
C LYS A 96 -2.31 31.76 7.36
N HIS A 97 -2.68 31.66 6.10
CA HIS A 97 -1.90 32.20 4.98
C HIS A 97 -1.85 33.72 5.20
N GLY A 98 -0.69 34.21 5.63
CA GLY A 98 -0.39 35.61 5.87
C GLY A 98 1.08 35.86 5.57
#